data_AF-A0A0R3PHX8-F1
#
_entry.id   AF-A0A0R3PHX8-F1
#
_cell.length_a   1.000
_cell.length_b   1.000
_cell.length_c   1.000
_cell.angle_alpha   90.00
_cell.angle_beta   90.00
_cell.angle_gamma   90.00
#
_symmetry.space_group_name_H-M   'P 1'
#
loop_
_entity.id
_entity.type
_entity.pdbx_description
1 polymer ?
#
loop_
_entity_poly.entity_id
_entity_poly.type
_entity_poly.pdbx_seq_one_letter_code
_entity_poly.pdbx_strand_id
1 'polypeptide(L)'
;MFPYHHYCLDLTNVDYPNRLEKAITQIIKDDFTERFCISLVDRSVRSGNVHVFVHKMEGTDLKEIMKVIPLSYVLHSYFMLHEVFGRAVTETEKKTGRPSSWVTILDLKGLNLSDFLNPLSSPVQLARLVVKVWSEYFSDNMCKLLIVNPPGIVSLMFKISKFIMDSRTANQLAFLSDVSELHNYLEPQAIPVEYGGTWRDDSGYAKPPESCTRPLQPVTSSDYRGVSRGLDFPV
;
A
#
# COMPACT_ATOMS: atom_id res chain seq x y z
N MET A 1 -24.87 24.11 -7.93
CA MET A 1 -24.88 23.25 -9.13
C MET A 1 -23.49 23.36 -9.74
N PHE A 2 -22.56 22.49 -9.34
CA PHE A 2 -21.19 22.50 -9.85
C PHE A 2 -21.10 21.50 -11.01
N PRO A 3 -20.57 21.88 -12.18
CA PRO A 3 -20.54 21.01 -13.35
C PRO A 3 -19.44 19.96 -13.20
N TYR A 4 -19.83 18.69 -13.35
CA TYR A 4 -18.91 17.56 -13.50
C TYR A 4 -18.35 17.59 -14.93
N HIS A 5 -17.08 17.97 -15.09
CA HIS A 5 -16.34 17.66 -16.31
C HIS A 5 -15.64 16.32 -16.12
N HIS A 6 -16.13 15.32 -16.85
CA HIS A 6 -15.44 14.07 -17.12
C HIS A 6 -14.15 14.37 -17.90
N TYR A 7 -13.00 14.31 -17.22
CA TYR A 7 -11.71 14.22 -17.90
C TYR A 7 -11.50 12.76 -18.33
N CYS A 8 -12.02 12.42 -19.51
CA CYS A 8 -11.50 11.29 -20.27
C CYS A 8 -10.25 11.80 -21.00
N LEU A 9 -9.07 11.58 -20.43
CA LEU A 9 -7.81 11.97 -21.07
C LEU A 9 -7.50 10.96 -22.17
N ASP A 10 -7.42 11.45 -23.41
CA ASP A 10 -6.95 10.71 -24.57
C ASP A 10 -5.41 10.59 -24.47
N LEU A 11 -4.92 9.38 -24.17
CA LEU A 11 -3.58 9.10 -23.63
C LEU A 11 -2.50 8.78 -24.68
N THR A 12 -2.68 9.15 -25.95
CA THR A 12 -1.84 8.59 -27.03
C THR A 12 -0.70 9.49 -27.53
N ASN A 13 -0.64 10.78 -27.20
CA ASN A 13 0.25 11.70 -27.96
C ASN A 13 0.98 12.80 -27.19
N VAL A 14 1.24 12.65 -25.88
CA VAL A 14 2.07 13.61 -25.15
C VAL A 14 3.07 12.85 -24.29
N ASP A 15 4.29 13.39 -24.12
CA ASP A 15 5.34 12.99 -23.18
C ASP A 15 4.93 13.18 -21.70
N TYR A 16 3.69 12.77 -21.41
CA TYR A 16 2.99 12.70 -20.14
C TYR A 16 3.46 11.58 -19.20
N PRO A 17 3.95 10.39 -19.66
CA PRO A 17 4.26 9.31 -18.74
C PRO A 17 5.29 9.73 -17.69
N ASN A 18 6.35 10.43 -18.10
CA ASN A 18 7.46 10.82 -17.22
C ASN A 18 7.11 11.95 -16.24
N ARG A 19 6.31 12.94 -16.66
CA ARG A 19 5.90 14.07 -15.79
C ARG A 19 4.83 13.67 -14.80
N LEU A 20 3.84 12.90 -15.26
CA LEU A 20 2.84 12.32 -14.39
C LEU A 20 3.56 11.38 -13.41
N GLU A 21 4.37 10.43 -13.87
CA GLU A 21 5.11 9.51 -12.98
C GLU A 21 5.98 10.23 -11.94
N LYS A 22 6.66 11.32 -12.29
CA LYS A 22 7.36 12.17 -11.31
C LYS A 22 6.41 12.86 -10.33
N ALA A 23 5.30 13.44 -10.79
CA ALA A 23 4.32 14.10 -9.92
C ALA A 23 3.59 13.09 -9.01
N ILE A 24 3.22 11.94 -9.54
CA ILE A 24 2.66 10.79 -8.82
C ILE A 24 3.65 10.33 -7.74
N THR A 25 4.91 10.13 -8.13
CA THR A 25 5.97 9.72 -7.20
C THR A 25 6.19 10.78 -6.12
N GLN A 26 6.12 12.06 -6.47
CA GLN A 26 6.29 13.16 -5.52
C GLN A 26 5.11 13.25 -4.53
N ILE A 27 3.87 13.11 -5.00
CA ILE A 27 2.67 13.13 -4.15
C ILE A 27 2.62 11.89 -3.24
N ILE A 28 2.94 10.71 -3.76
CA ILE A 28 3.09 9.49 -2.95
C ILE A 28 4.22 9.70 -1.92
N LYS A 29 5.33 10.34 -2.31
CA LYS A 29 6.47 10.60 -1.43
C LYS A 29 6.11 11.54 -0.28
N ASP A 30 5.51 12.69 -0.56
CA ASP A 30 5.51 13.82 0.37
C ASP A 30 4.52 13.72 1.55
N ASP A 31 3.51 12.85 1.49
CA ASP A 31 2.50 12.73 2.57
C ASP A 31 2.18 11.29 2.98
N PHE A 32 2.10 10.35 2.03
CA PHE A 32 1.68 8.97 2.30
C PHE A 32 2.86 8.05 2.62
N THR A 33 3.92 8.05 1.81
CA THR A 33 5.10 7.27 2.18
C THR A 33 5.63 7.74 3.51
N GLU A 34 5.65 9.06 3.78
CA GLU A 34 6.14 9.66 5.04
C GLU A 34 5.50 9.09 6.32
N ARG A 35 4.24 8.67 6.23
CA ARG A 35 3.45 8.30 7.41
C ARG A 35 3.09 6.81 7.46
N PHE A 36 3.46 6.04 6.44
CA PHE A 36 3.28 4.58 6.37
C PHE A 36 4.60 3.88 6.03
N CYS A 37 4.87 2.75 6.67
CA CYS A 37 6.07 1.95 6.41
C CYS A 37 5.86 1.06 5.19
N ILE A 38 6.09 1.59 3.99
CA ILE A 38 5.91 0.86 2.73
C ILE A 38 7.22 0.72 1.94
N SER A 39 7.31 -0.33 1.13
CA SER A 39 8.41 -0.48 0.17
C SER A 39 8.21 0.41 -1.04
N LEU A 40 9.28 0.62 -1.82
CA LEU A 40 9.11 1.10 -3.18
C LEU A 40 8.46 0.00 -4.03
N VAL A 41 7.74 0.41 -5.07
CA VAL A 41 7.32 -0.51 -6.13
C VAL A 41 8.50 -0.66 -7.08
N ASP A 42 9.39 -1.59 -6.77
CA ASP A 42 10.50 -1.96 -7.65
C ASP A 42 10.04 -2.99 -8.67
N ARG A 43 10.02 -2.60 -9.95
CA ARG A 43 9.56 -3.44 -11.07
C ARG A 43 10.48 -4.65 -11.32
N SER A 44 11.69 -4.63 -10.78
CA SER A 44 12.64 -5.74 -10.89
C SER A 44 12.39 -6.84 -9.85
N VAL A 45 11.78 -6.50 -8.72
CA VAL A 45 11.50 -7.43 -7.61
C VAL A 45 10.24 -8.21 -7.92
N ARG A 46 10.41 -9.48 -8.31
CA ARG A 46 9.31 -10.36 -8.71
C ARG A 46 9.55 -11.82 -8.32
N SER A 47 8.46 -12.51 -8.06
CA SER A 47 8.36 -13.98 -8.01
C SER A 47 7.73 -14.45 -9.32
N GLY A 48 8.54 -14.94 -10.26
CA GLY A 48 8.13 -15.10 -11.65
C GLY A 48 7.56 -13.81 -12.27
N ASN A 49 6.25 -13.83 -12.59
CA ASN A 49 5.53 -12.67 -13.13
C ASN A 49 4.75 -11.86 -12.08
N VAL A 50 4.92 -12.18 -10.79
CA VAL A 50 4.22 -11.51 -9.69
C VAL A 50 5.11 -10.46 -9.06
N HIS A 51 4.68 -9.20 -9.07
CA HIS A 51 5.33 -8.10 -8.36
C HIS A 51 5.02 -8.16 -6.86
N VAL A 52 5.98 -7.75 -6.01
CA VAL A 52 5.82 -7.79 -4.55
C VAL A 52 5.87 -6.39 -3.97
N PHE A 53 4.96 -6.12 -3.04
CA PHE A 53 4.92 -4.89 -2.25
C PHE A 53 4.85 -5.20 -0.76
N VAL A 54 5.56 -4.41 0.06
CA VAL A 54 5.58 -4.60 1.52
C VAL A 54 4.97 -3.39 2.20
N HIS A 55 4.08 -3.65 3.15
CA HIS A 55 3.51 -2.64 4.04
C HIS A 55 3.58 -3.15 5.48
N LYS A 56 4.19 -2.37 6.37
CA LYS A 56 4.32 -2.68 7.80
C LYS A 56 3.48 -1.73 8.65
N MET A 57 2.88 -2.29 9.69
CA MET A 57 2.10 -1.53 10.67
C MET A 57 2.90 -1.16 11.93
N GLU A 58 4.16 -1.62 12.06
CA GLU A 58 4.97 -1.35 13.25
C GLU A 58 5.21 0.16 13.42
N GLY A 59 4.86 0.66 14.61
CA GLY A 59 4.93 2.08 14.96
C GLY A 59 3.77 2.94 14.45
N THR A 60 2.93 2.44 13.54
CA THR A 60 1.84 3.20 12.92
C THR A 60 0.75 3.51 13.94
N ASP A 61 0.58 4.80 14.26
CA ASP A 61 -0.56 5.29 15.04
C ASP A 61 -1.64 5.84 14.11
N LEU A 62 -2.61 4.98 13.78
CA LEU A 62 -3.72 5.34 12.88
C LEU A 62 -4.57 6.48 13.42
N LYS A 63 -4.68 6.67 14.74
CA LYS A 63 -5.47 7.77 15.30
C LYS A 63 -4.76 9.09 15.10
N GLU A 64 -3.45 9.13 15.33
CA GLU A 64 -2.65 10.34 15.11
C GLU A 64 -2.56 10.70 13.63
N ILE A 65 -2.35 9.70 12.76
CA ILE A 65 -2.36 9.88 11.29
C ILE A 65 -3.69 10.51 10.83
N MET A 66 -4.82 10.01 11.32
CA MET A 66 -6.14 10.51 10.95
C MET A 66 -6.44 11.93 11.46
N LYS A 67 -5.64 12.49 12.37
CA LYS A 67 -5.75 13.90 12.79
C LYS A 67 -5.06 14.86 11.83
N VAL A 68 -4.09 14.39 11.04
CA VAL A 68 -3.22 15.23 10.21
C VAL A 68 -3.37 14.98 8.72
N ILE A 69 -3.75 13.77 8.31
CA ILE A 69 -3.98 13.44 6.90
C ILE A 69 -5.49 13.48 6.60
N PRO A 70 -5.95 14.33 5.67
CA PRO A 70 -7.30 14.24 5.14
C PRO A 70 -7.54 12.89 4.48
N LEU A 71 -8.73 12.31 4.69
CA LEU A 71 -9.09 11.01 4.11
C LEU A 71 -8.99 10.97 2.57
N SER A 72 -9.20 12.12 1.91
CA SER A 72 -9.02 12.28 0.46
C SER A 72 -7.57 12.06 0.01
N TYR A 73 -6.57 12.43 0.82
CA TYR A 73 -5.15 12.21 0.51
C TYR A 73 -4.79 10.73 0.63
N VAL A 74 -5.35 10.03 1.63
CA VAL A 74 -5.17 8.59 1.73
C VAL A 74 -5.76 7.89 0.50
N LEU A 75 -7.01 8.22 0.13
CA LEU A 75 -7.65 7.67 -1.07
C LEU A 75 -6.82 7.92 -2.32
N HIS A 76 -6.42 9.18 -2.52
CA HIS A 76 -5.59 9.56 -3.66
C HIS A 76 -4.33 8.70 -3.72
N SER A 77 -3.62 8.53 -2.59
CA SER A 77 -2.41 7.73 -2.51
C SER A 77 -2.63 6.26 -2.87
N TYR A 78 -3.74 5.65 -2.44
CA TYR A 78 -4.09 4.28 -2.85
C TYR A 78 -4.40 4.18 -4.36
N PHE A 79 -5.08 5.17 -4.95
CA PHE A 79 -5.27 5.22 -6.41
C PHE A 79 -3.94 5.38 -7.15
N MET A 80 -3.04 6.20 -6.62
CA MET A 80 -1.73 6.42 -7.23
C MET A 80 -0.87 5.16 -7.18
N LEU A 81 -0.86 4.48 -6.03
CA LEU A 81 -0.18 3.20 -5.87
C LEU A 81 -0.72 2.15 -6.84
N HIS A 82 -2.04 2.13 -7.04
CA HIS A 82 -2.68 1.24 -8.01
C HIS A 82 -2.24 1.50 -9.45
N GLU A 83 -2.19 2.77 -9.88
CA GLU A 83 -1.68 3.14 -11.21
C GLU A 83 -0.24 2.65 -11.42
N VAL A 84 0.61 2.80 -10.39
CA VAL A 84 2.00 2.31 -10.43
C VAL A 84 2.04 0.79 -10.59
N PHE A 85 1.23 0.04 -9.83
CA PHE A 85 1.16 -1.42 -9.98
C PHE A 85 0.58 -1.86 -11.32
N GLY A 86 -0.48 -1.21 -11.80
CA GLY A 86 -1.10 -1.50 -13.08
C GLY A 86 -0.09 -1.38 -14.23
N ARG A 87 0.72 -0.33 -14.23
CA ARG A 87 1.83 -0.16 -15.18
C ARG A 87 2.86 -1.27 -15.06
N ALA A 88 3.29 -1.60 -13.84
CA ALA A 88 4.26 -2.67 -13.61
C ALA A 88 3.75 -4.03 -14.14
N VAL A 89 2.49 -4.36 -13.89
CA VAL A 89 1.82 -5.57 -14.42
C VAL A 89 1.80 -5.54 -15.94
N THR A 90 1.23 -4.49 -16.55
CA THR A 90 1.12 -4.37 -18.01
C THR A 90 2.49 -4.42 -18.70
N GLU A 91 3.53 -3.81 -18.13
CA GLU A 91 4.88 -3.88 -18.68
C GLU A 91 5.46 -5.30 -18.64
N THR A 92 5.26 -6.04 -17.54
CA THR A 92 5.68 -7.43 -17.44
C THR A 92 4.92 -8.32 -18.43
N GLU A 93 3.61 -8.11 -18.60
CA GLU A 93 2.82 -8.86 -19.58
C GLU A 93 3.29 -8.59 -21.01
N LYS A 94 3.52 -7.33 -21.37
CA LYS A 94 4.06 -6.95 -22.68
C LYS A 94 5.44 -7.56 -22.94
N LYS A 95 6.32 -7.59 -21.93
CA LYS A 95 7.68 -8.13 -22.05
C LYS A 95 7.71 -9.65 -22.13
N THR A 96 6.83 -10.33 -21.38
CA THR A 96 6.89 -11.79 -21.22
C THR A 96 5.86 -12.54 -22.06
N GLY A 97 4.83 -11.86 -22.57
CA GLY A 97 3.70 -12.47 -23.26
C GLY A 97 2.82 -13.36 -22.37
N ARG A 98 2.97 -13.26 -21.05
CA ARG A 98 2.28 -14.09 -20.05
C ARG A 98 1.56 -13.19 -19.02
N PRO A 99 0.45 -13.64 -18.42
CA PRO A 99 -0.24 -12.89 -17.37
C PRO A 99 0.70 -12.47 -16.23
N SER A 100 0.43 -11.30 -15.64
CA SER A 100 1.16 -10.75 -14.50
C SER A 100 0.17 -10.29 -13.42
N SER A 101 0.67 -10.07 -12.21
CA SER A 101 -0.13 -9.67 -11.05
C SER A 101 0.80 -9.05 -10.00
N TRP A 102 0.23 -8.54 -8.91
CA TRP A 102 1.00 -8.23 -7.71
C TRP A 102 0.42 -8.88 -6.47
N VAL A 103 1.27 -9.04 -5.47
CA VAL A 103 0.94 -9.45 -4.11
C VAL A 103 1.40 -8.38 -3.13
N THR A 104 0.66 -8.21 -2.05
CA THR A 104 1.09 -7.37 -0.93
C THR A 104 1.40 -8.26 0.28
N ILE A 105 2.57 -8.06 0.87
CA ILE A 105 2.92 -8.55 2.21
C ILE A 105 2.52 -7.46 3.19
N LEU A 106 1.53 -7.74 4.02
CA LEU A 106 1.06 -6.84 5.09
C LEU A 106 1.51 -7.39 6.44
N ASP A 107 2.51 -6.74 7.01
CA ASP A 107 3.01 -7.06 8.36
C ASP A 107 2.22 -6.27 9.40
N LEU A 108 1.48 -7.00 10.23
CA LEU A 108 0.64 -6.43 11.28
C LEU A 108 1.33 -6.32 12.64
N LYS A 109 2.63 -6.60 12.71
CA LYS A 109 3.41 -6.42 13.93
C LYS A 109 3.22 -5.00 14.48
N GLY A 110 2.94 -4.89 15.77
CA GLY A 110 2.73 -3.60 16.45
C GLY A 110 1.35 -2.96 16.23
N LEU A 111 0.47 -3.54 15.40
CA LEU A 111 -0.89 -3.02 15.23
C LEU A 111 -1.70 -3.18 16.53
N ASN A 112 -2.29 -2.08 17.01
CA ASN A 112 -3.14 -2.11 18.18
C ASN A 112 -4.55 -2.63 17.85
N LEU A 113 -4.81 -3.91 18.16
CA LEU A 113 -6.09 -4.53 17.84
C LEU A 113 -7.29 -3.90 18.57
N SER A 114 -7.06 -3.23 19.70
CA SER A 114 -8.13 -2.54 20.44
C SER A 114 -8.77 -1.40 19.64
N ASP A 115 -8.03 -0.82 18.69
CA ASP A 115 -8.53 0.23 17.80
C ASP A 115 -9.59 -0.26 16.83
N PHE A 116 -9.65 -1.58 16.62
CA PHE A 116 -10.58 -2.25 15.70
C PHE A 116 -11.78 -2.89 16.41
N LEU A 117 -11.86 -2.80 17.74
CA LEU A 117 -13.00 -3.34 18.52
C LEU A 117 -14.25 -2.47 18.42
N ASN A 118 -14.09 -1.16 18.26
CA ASN A 118 -15.21 -0.25 18.04
C ASN A 118 -15.44 -0.06 16.52
N PRO A 119 -16.55 -0.55 15.95
CA PRO A 119 -16.81 -0.46 14.51
C PRO A 119 -16.96 0.98 13.99
N LEU A 120 -17.17 1.95 14.88
CA LEU A 120 -17.28 3.38 14.55
C LEU A 120 -15.96 4.14 14.74
N SER A 121 -14.88 3.49 15.17
CA SER A 121 -13.58 4.15 15.36
C SER A 121 -13.01 4.66 14.04
N SER A 122 -12.24 5.75 14.07
CA SER A 122 -11.58 6.30 12.88
C SER A 122 -10.67 5.27 12.17
N PRO A 123 -9.89 4.42 12.88
CA PRO A 123 -9.13 3.34 12.24
C PRO A 123 -9.99 2.33 11.48
N VAL A 124 -11.16 1.94 12.01
CA VAL A 124 -12.07 1.03 11.30
C VAL A 124 -12.68 1.72 10.07
N GLN A 125 -13.05 2.99 10.17
CA GLN A 125 -13.56 3.75 9.02
C GLN A 125 -12.51 3.85 7.90
N LEU A 126 -11.26 4.12 8.26
CA LEU A 126 -10.13 4.12 7.33
C LEU A 126 -9.95 2.75 6.67
N ALA A 127 -9.90 1.68 7.47
CA ALA A 127 -9.74 0.32 6.96
C ALA A 127 -10.89 -0.07 6.01
N ARG A 128 -12.15 0.26 6.35
CA ARG A 128 -13.31 0.03 5.47
C ARG A 128 -13.21 0.79 4.16
N LEU A 129 -12.70 2.02 4.21
CA LEU A 129 -12.49 2.80 3.00
C LEU A 129 -11.42 2.16 2.11
N VAL A 130 -10.27 1.83 2.66
CA VAL A 130 -9.17 1.17 1.93
C VAL A 130 -9.63 -0.15 1.33
N VAL A 131 -10.34 -0.97 2.11
CA VAL A 131 -10.94 -2.22 1.62
C VAL A 131 -11.94 -1.98 0.52
N LYS A 132 -12.76 -0.92 0.60
CA LYS A 132 -13.67 -0.57 -0.48
C LYS A 132 -12.91 -0.21 -1.76
N VAL A 133 -11.80 0.52 -1.65
CA VAL A 133 -10.92 0.76 -2.80
C VAL A 133 -10.42 -0.58 -3.35
N TRP A 134 -9.94 -1.49 -2.50
CA TRP A 134 -9.50 -2.83 -2.91
C TRP A 134 -10.60 -3.62 -3.62
N SER A 135 -11.81 -3.69 -3.07
CA SER A 135 -12.91 -4.48 -3.63
C SER A 135 -13.40 -3.94 -4.98
N GLU A 136 -13.43 -2.61 -5.15
CA GLU A 136 -13.99 -1.97 -6.34
C GLU A 136 -12.97 -1.80 -7.47
N TYR A 137 -11.68 -1.63 -7.14
CA TYR A 137 -10.65 -1.26 -8.12
C TYR A 137 -9.49 -2.25 -8.25
N PHE A 138 -9.20 -3.08 -7.24
CA PHE A 138 -7.98 -3.90 -7.20
C PHE A 138 -8.20 -5.34 -7.67
N SER A 139 -9.45 -5.73 -7.91
CA SER A 139 -9.85 -7.13 -7.98
C SER A 139 -9.37 -7.91 -9.21
N ASP A 140 -8.86 -7.22 -10.23
CA ASP A 140 -8.48 -7.85 -11.50
C ASP A 140 -6.99 -8.22 -11.55
N ASN A 141 -6.11 -7.43 -10.91
CA ASN A 141 -4.65 -7.62 -10.98
C ASN A 141 -3.98 -7.90 -9.62
N MET A 142 -4.67 -7.71 -8.49
CA MET A 142 -4.17 -8.12 -7.17
C MET A 142 -4.52 -9.60 -6.92
N CYS A 143 -3.51 -10.47 -6.78
CA CYS A 143 -3.77 -11.90 -6.58
C CYS A 143 -4.04 -12.25 -5.11
N LYS A 144 -3.23 -11.72 -4.18
CA LYS A 144 -3.27 -12.06 -2.75
C LYS A 144 -2.81 -10.90 -1.87
N LEU A 145 -3.32 -10.88 -0.64
CA LEU A 145 -2.79 -10.11 0.49
C LEU A 145 -2.28 -11.10 1.54
N LEU A 146 -0.96 -11.23 1.64
CA LEU A 146 -0.27 -12.12 2.58
C LEU A 146 -0.09 -11.38 3.90
N ILE A 147 -0.78 -11.83 4.94
CA ILE A 147 -0.79 -11.19 6.26
C ILE A 147 0.16 -11.95 7.17
N VAL A 148 1.18 -11.26 7.67
CA VAL A 148 2.18 -11.80 8.61
C VAL A 148 2.11 -11.09 9.96
N ASN A 149 2.60 -11.77 10.99
CA ASN A 149 2.63 -11.28 12.38
C ASN A 149 1.30 -10.66 12.87
N PRO A 150 0.13 -11.32 12.69
CA PRO A 150 -1.14 -10.78 13.17
C PRO A 150 -1.12 -10.58 14.70
N PRO A 151 -1.60 -9.44 15.22
CA PRO A 151 -1.72 -9.25 16.66
C PRO A 151 -2.84 -10.14 17.21
N GLY A 152 -2.51 -11.00 18.17
CA GLY A 152 -3.50 -11.87 18.83
C GLY A 152 -3.87 -13.10 18.02
N ILE A 153 -5.10 -13.61 18.22
CA ILE A 153 -5.54 -14.89 17.64
C ILE A 153 -6.09 -14.65 16.23
N VAL A 154 -5.62 -15.44 15.26
CA VAL A 154 -6.03 -15.42 13.84
C VAL A 154 -7.56 -15.45 13.66
N SER A 155 -8.29 -16.17 14.51
CA SER A 155 -9.75 -16.25 14.46
C SER A 155 -10.46 -14.90 14.71
N LEU A 156 -9.86 -14.00 15.53
CA LEU A 156 -10.37 -12.65 15.73
C LEU A 156 -10.10 -11.77 14.51
N MET A 157 -8.92 -11.90 13.89
CA MET A 157 -8.61 -11.21 12.64
C MET A 157 -9.56 -11.59 11.51
N PHE A 158 -9.93 -12.88 11.40
CA PHE A 158 -10.95 -13.33 10.44
C PHE A 158 -12.35 -12.77 10.72
N LYS A 159 -12.71 -12.55 12.00
CA LYS A 159 -13.99 -11.90 12.34
C LYS A 159 -13.98 -10.43 11.92
N ILE A 160 -12.88 -9.72 12.20
CA ILE A 160 -12.69 -8.32 11.81
C ILE A 160 -12.69 -8.20 10.28
N SER A 161 -12.00 -9.08 9.57
CA SER A 161 -11.95 -9.03 8.10
C SER A 161 -13.34 -9.17 7.49
N LYS A 162 -14.14 -10.17 7.89
CA LYS A 162 -15.53 -10.36 7.43
C LYS A 162 -16.45 -9.17 7.71
N PHE A 163 -16.14 -8.36 8.71
CA PHE A 163 -16.90 -7.14 9.00
C PHE A 163 -16.53 -5.99 8.05
N ILE A 164 -15.26 -5.93 7.64
CA ILE A 164 -14.72 -4.82 6.85
C ILE A 164 -14.85 -5.09 5.34
N MET A 165 -14.81 -6.36 4.90
CA MET A 165 -14.73 -6.74 3.49
C MET A 165 -15.80 -7.76 3.06
N ASP A 166 -16.11 -7.75 1.76
CA ASP A 166 -16.97 -8.75 1.11
C ASP A 166 -16.26 -10.11 0.96
N SER A 167 -17.00 -11.15 0.59
CA SER A 167 -16.47 -12.51 0.48
C SER A 167 -15.40 -12.69 -0.60
N ARG A 168 -15.49 -11.97 -1.73
CA ARG A 168 -14.47 -12.03 -2.80
C ARG A 168 -13.16 -11.47 -2.29
N THR A 169 -13.20 -10.29 -1.66
CA THR A 169 -12.01 -9.65 -1.08
C THR A 169 -11.42 -10.48 0.06
N ALA A 170 -12.27 -11.08 0.91
CA ALA A 170 -11.83 -11.97 1.98
C ALA A 170 -11.07 -13.20 1.47
N ASN A 171 -11.46 -13.76 0.31
CA ASN A 171 -10.79 -14.92 -0.28
C ASN A 171 -9.39 -14.61 -0.84
N GLN A 172 -9.06 -13.33 -1.03
CA GLN A 172 -7.71 -12.90 -1.42
C GLN A 172 -6.76 -12.79 -0.22
N LEU A 173 -7.27 -12.84 1.01
CA LEU A 173 -6.42 -12.85 2.20
C LEU A 173 -5.78 -14.23 2.41
N ALA A 174 -4.52 -14.23 2.82
CA ALA A 174 -3.85 -15.39 3.40
C ALA A 174 -3.23 -14.97 4.73
N PHE A 175 -3.78 -15.44 5.84
CA PHE A 175 -3.18 -15.25 7.16
C PHE A 175 -2.14 -16.33 7.39
N LEU A 176 -0.88 -15.92 7.49
CA LEU A 176 0.23 -16.82 7.72
C LEU A 176 0.45 -16.99 9.23
N SER A 177 0.61 -18.23 9.68
CA SER A 177 0.87 -18.51 11.09
C SER A 177 2.33 -18.27 11.45
N ASP A 178 3.22 -18.51 10.49
CA ASP A 178 4.65 -18.23 10.56
C ASP A 178 5.12 -17.46 9.31
N VAL A 179 6.07 -16.54 9.47
CA VAL A 179 6.58 -15.71 8.37
C VAL A 179 7.28 -16.55 7.29
N SER A 180 7.85 -17.69 7.64
CA SER A 180 8.49 -18.61 6.68
C SER A 180 7.50 -19.20 5.66
N GLU A 181 6.20 -19.18 5.95
CA GLU A 181 5.15 -19.61 5.01
C GLU A 181 5.10 -18.71 3.76
N LEU A 182 5.73 -17.53 3.76
CA LEU A 182 5.89 -16.71 2.56
C LEU A 182 6.52 -17.48 1.39
N HIS A 183 7.42 -18.44 1.69
CA HIS A 183 8.05 -19.32 0.68
C HIS A 183 7.06 -20.26 -0.02
N ASN A 184 5.86 -20.45 0.54
CA ASN A 184 4.78 -21.19 -0.15
C ASN A 184 4.13 -20.37 -1.28
N TYR A 185 4.33 -19.05 -1.28
CA TYR A 185 3.69 -18.12 -2.21
C TYR A 185 4.69 -17.43 -3.13
N LEU A 186 5.91 -17.18 -2.65
CA LEU A 186 6.89 -16.34 -3.30
C LEU A 186 8.27 -16.99 -3.36
N GLU A 187 8.98 -16.75 -4.46
CA GLU A 187 10.38 -17.12 -4.61
C GLU A 187 11.28 -16.25 -3.69
N PRO A 188 12.40 -16.79 -3.16
CA PRO A 188 13.22 -16.11 -2.14
C PRO A 188 13.67 -14.69 -2.53
N GLN A 189 13.98 -14.44 -3.80
CA GLN A 189 14.44 -13.13 -4.28
C GLN A 189 13.36 -12.04 -4.27
N ALA A 190 12.10 -12.42 -4.06
CA ALA A 190 10.98 -11.50 -3.95
C ALA A 190 10.55 -11.27 -2.49
N ILE A 191 11.17 -11.97 -1.54
CA ILE A 191 10.88 -11.86 -0.10
C ILE A 191 11.99 -11.03 0.55
N PRO A 192 11.67 -10.00 1.36
CA PRO A 192 12.66 -9.24 2.13
C PRO A 192 13.57 -10.15 2.98
N VAL A 193 14.84 -9.77 3.14
CA VAL A 193 15.78 -10.49 4.01
C VAL A 193 15.26 -10.58 5.45
N GLU A 194 14.60 -9.53 5.95
CA GLU A 194 13.97 -9.54 7.28
C GLU A 194 12.93 -10.67 7.46
N TYR A 195 12.33 -11.14 6.37
CA TYR A 195 11.34 -12.22 6.37
C TYR A 195 11.91 -13.55 5.88
N GLY A 196 13.23 -13.69 5.81
CA GLY A 196 13.92 -14.94 5.43
C GLY A 196 14.07 -15.16 3.93
N GLY A 197 13.93 -14.11 3.11
CA GLY A 197 14.25 -14.13 1.69
C GLY A 197 15.63 -13.55 1.38
N THR A 198 15.79 -13.02 0.16
CA THR A 198 17.04 -12.40 -0.31
C THR A 198 16.87 -10.99 -0.88
N TRP A 199 15.65 -10.46 -0.92
CA TRP A 199 15.40 -9.08 -1.37
C TRP A 199 15.94 -8.06 -0.36
N ARG A 200 16.74 -7.11 -0.86
CA ARG A 200 17.24 -5.94 -0.16
C ARG A 200 17.01 -4.69 -1.00
N ASP A 201 16.81 -3.55 -0.36
CA ASP A 201 16.75 -2.24 -1.02
C ASP A 201 18.03 -1.44 -0.78
N ASP A 202 18.94 -1.49 -1.75
CA ASP A 202 20.23 -0.78 -1.71
C ASP A 202 20.15 0.63 -2.33
N SER A 203 18.95 1.14 -2.65
CA SER A 203 18.77 2.49 -3.22
C SER A 203 18.97 3.63 -2.20
N GLY A 204 19.02 3.30 -0.91
CA GLY A 204 19.06 4.25 0.21
C GLY A 204 17.68 4.69 0.71
N TYR A 205 16.59 4.20 0.12
CA TYR A 205 15.23 4.43 0.59
C TYR A 205 14.94 3.67 1.90
N ALA A 206 15.16 2.36 1.93
CA ALA A 206 14.96 1.55 3.12
C ALA A 206 16.04 1.75 4.18
N LYS A 207 15.63 1.72 5.45
CA LYS A 207 16.56 1.72 6.59
C LYS A 207 16.03 0.80 7.71
N PRO A 208 16.67 -0.36 7.97
CA PRO A 208 17.82 -0.91 7.24
C PRO A 208 17.42 -1.47 5.85
N PRO A 209 18.36 -1.64 4.89
CA PRO A 209 18.09 -2.17 3.54
C PRO A 209 17.34 -3.51 3.50
N GLU A 210 17.62 -4.38 4.47
CA GLU A 210 17.01 -5.71 4.65
C GLU A 210 15.50 -5.65 4.88
N SER A 211 15.03 -4.51 5.37
CA SER A 211 13.64 -4.29 5.72
C SER A 211 12.79 -3.92 4.49
N CYS A 212 13.43 -3.47 3.41
CA CYS A 212 12.83 -2.96 2.17
C CYS A 212 11.82 -1.81 2.35
N THR A 213 11.67 -1.28 3.56
CA THR A 213 10.78 -0.18 3.91
C THR A 213 11.57 0.95 4.52
N ARG A 214 11.14 2.19 4.28
CA ARG A 214 11.71 3.33 5.00
C ARG A 214 11.21 3.35 6.46
N PRO A 215 11.96 3.99 7.39
CA PRO A 215 11.49 4.19 8.76
C PRO A 215 10.21 5.01 8.80
N LEU A 216 9.34 4.70 9.77
CA LEU A 216 8.19 5.54 10.07
C LEU A 216 8.63 6.94 10.50
N GLN A 217 7.92 7.96 10.03
CA GLN A 217 7.97 9.28 10.64
C GLN A 217 6.74 9.43 11.55
N PRO A 218 6.89 9.40 12.88
CA PRO A 218 5.77 9.54 13.79
C PRO A 218 5.08 10.89 13.61
N VAL A 219 3.76 10.90 13.75
CA VAL A 219 3.00 12.15 13.83
C VAL A 219 3.29 12.81 15.15
N THR A 220 3.68 14.08 15.11
CA THR A 220 4.00 14.89 16.29
C THR A 220 2.99 16.03 16.45
N SER A 221 2.98 16.68 17.61
CA SER A 221 2.05 17.79 17.85
C SER A 221 2.26 19.01 16.94
N SER A 222 3.46 19.16 16.36
CA SER A 222 3.74 20.16 15.33
C SER A 222 3.01 19.91 14.01
N ASP A 223 2.63 18.67 13.71
CA ASP A 223 1.93 18.30 12.47
C ASP A 223 0.43 18.68 12.49
N TYR A 224 -0.17 18.90 13.67
CA TYR A 224 -1.60 19.21 13.80
C TYR A 224 -1.98 20.58 13.22
N ARG A 225 -1.02 21.49 13.11
CA ARG A 225 -1.22 22.75 12.40
C ARG A 225 -1.02 22.44 10.93
N GLY A 226 -2.14 22.17 10.25
CA GLY A 226 -2.17 21.85 8.82
C GLY A 226 -1.11 22.64 8.08
N VAL A 227 -0.20 21.91 7.44
CA VAL A 227 0.96 22.49 6.79
C VAL A 227 0.49 23.59 5.84
N SER A 228 0.73 24.85 6.21
CA SER A 228 0.64 25.98 5.30
C SER A 228 1.81 25.89 4.33
N ARG A 229 1.84 24.86 3.48
CA ARG A 229 2.71 24.82 2.30
C ARG A 229 2.03 25.75 1.31
N GLY A 230 2.49 27.00 1.31
CA GLY A 230 2.08 27.99 0.32
C GLY A 230 2.30 27.40 -1.07
N LEU A 231 1.21 27.18 -1.79
CA LEU A 231 1.26 27.00 -3.24
C LEU A 231 1.55 28.39 -3.82
N ASP A 232 2.81 28.77 -3.86
CA ASP A 232 3.25 29.90 -4.68
C ASP A 232 3.16 29.45 -6.14
N PHE A 233 2.01 29.71 -6.75
CA PHE A 233 1.86 29.66 -8.20
C PHE A 233 2.61 30.89 -8.77
N PRO A 234 3.63 30.71 -9.62
CA PRO A 234 4.20 31.84 -10.33
C PRO A 234 3.11 32.45 -11.24
N VAL A 235 2.92 33.76 -11.11
CA VAL A 235 2.04 34.60 -11.93
C VAL A 235 2.47 34.57 -13.39
#